data_AF-M3HBC8-F1
#
_entry.id   AF-M3HBC8-F1
#
_cell.length_a   1.000
_cell.length_b   1.000
_cell.length_c   1.000
_cell.angle_alpha   90.00
_cell.angle_beta   90.00
_cell.angle_gamma   90.00
#
_symmetry.space_group_name_H-M   'P 1'
#
loop_
_entity.id
_entity.type
_entity.pdbx_description
1 polymer ?
#
loop_
_entity_poly.entity_id
_entity_poly.type
_entity_poly.pdbx_seq_one_letter_code
_entity_poly.pdbx_strand_id
1 'polypeptide(L)' 'MFKSLHSREAKIFCKNLIAARKNSKLTQLEVAKRLGEPQSYISKIESGERRLDVIEFWRIFKI' A
#
# COMPACT_ATOMS: atom_id res chain seq x y z
N MET A 1 8.28 -21.44 4.06
CA MET A 1 8.06 -21.01 2.66
C MET A 1 7.27 -19.71 2.67
N PHE A 2 7.90 -18.58 2.34
CA PHE A 2 7.20 -17.29 2.27
C PHE A 2 6.14 -17.34 1.17
N LYS A 3 4.87 -17.18 1.54
CA LYS A 3 3.74 -17.15 0.59
C LYS A 3 4.03 -16.13 -0.53
N SER A 4 3.75 -16.56 -1.76
CA SER A 4 3.86 -15.75 -2.98
C SER A 4 3.15 -14.40 -2.81
N LEU A 5 3.72 -13.34 -3.40
CA LEU A 5 3.07 -12.03 -3.57
C LEU A 5 1.70 -12.15 -4.27
N HIS A 6 1.45 -13.27 -4.95
CA HIS A 6 0.20 -13.57 -5.64
C HIS A 6 -0.80 -14.40 -4.82
N SER A 7 -0.54 -14.62 -3.53
CA SER A 7 -1.49 -15.27 -2.62
C SER A 7 -2.82 -14.52 -2.57
N ARG A 8 -3.91 -15.25 -2.26
CA ARG A 8 -5.25 -14.66 -2.14
C ARG A 8 -5.25 -13.57 -1.06
N GLU A 9 -4.54 -13.81 0.03
CA GLU A 9 -4.39 -12.92 1.16
C GLU A 9 -3.67 -11.63 0.77
N ALA A 10 -2.59 -11.70 0.00
CA ALA A 10 -1.89 -10.51 -0.51
C ALA A 10 -2.79 -9.66 -1.42
N LYS A 11 -3.60 -10.29 -2.29
CA LYS A 11 -4.56 -9.58 -3.15
C LYS A 11 -5.66 -8.88 -2.33
N ILE A 12 -6.19 -9.55 -1.30
CA ILE A 12 -7.18 -8.96 -0.39
C ILE A 12 -6.56 -7.78 0.37
N PHE A 13 -5.34 -7.93 0.86
CA PHE A 13 -4.62 -6.87 1.56
C PHE A 13 -4.43 -5.62 0.68
N CYS A 14 -3.97 -5.79 -0.57
CA CYS A 14 -3.81 -4.68 -1.51
C CYS A 14 -5.14 -3.99 -1.81
N LYS A 15 -6.23 -4.76 -2.00
CA LYS A 15 -7.58 -4.19 -2.19
C LYS A 15 -8.03 -3.36 -0.99
N ASN A 16 -7.74 -3.81 0.23
CA ASN A 16 -8.08 -3.08 1.44
C ASN A 16 -7.28 -1.77 1.57
N LEU A 17 -6.01 -1.77 1.20
CA LEU A 17 -5.20 -0.54 1.18
C LEU A 17 -5.76 0.48 0.17
N ILE A 18 -6.11 0.04 -1.04
CA ILE A 18 -6.72 0.91 -2.06
C ILE A 18 -8.05 1.48 -1.55
N ALA A 19 -8.89 0.64 -0.93
CA ALA A 19 -10.17 1.06 -0.38
C ALA A 19 -9.98 2.08 0.76
N ALA A 20 -9.06 1.84 1.68
CA ALA A 20 -8.74 2.77 2.76
C ALA A 20 -8.29 4.14 2.21
N ARG A 21 -7.36 4.15 1.24
CA ARG A 21 -6.91 5.40 0.60
C ARG A 21 -8.06 6.16 -0.04
N LYS A 22 -8.93 5.47 -0.79
CA LYS A 22 -10.09 6.08 -1.45
C LYS A 22 -11.11 6.60 -0.45
N ASN A 23 -11.35 5.89 0.65
CA ASN A 23 -12.25 6.33 1.72
C ASN A 23 -11.72 7.59 2.41
N SER A 24 -10.40 7.71 2.55
CA SER A 24 -9.73 8.94 3.01
C SER A 24 -9.66 10.05 1.95
N LYS A 25 -10.22 9.82 0.75
CA LYS A 25 -10.22 10.75 -0.40
C LYS A 25 -8.82 11.20 -0.84
N LEU A 26 -7.82 10.32 -0.71
CA LEU A 26 -6.45 10.61 -1.10
C LEU A 26 -6.09 9.96 -2.44
N THR A 27 -5.27 10.65 -3.22
CA THR A 27 -4.57 10.12 -4.38
C THR A 27 -3.31 9.38 -3.94
N GLN A 28 -2.78 8.50 -4.81
CA GLN A 28 -1.50 7.83 -4.54
C GLN A 28 -0.36 8.84 -4.37
N LEU A 29 -0.39 9.95 -5.12
CA LEU A 29 0.59 11.03 -5.04
C LEU A 29 0.55 11.74 -3.69
N GLU A 30 -0.64 12.02 -3.14
CA GLU A 30 -0.79 12.67 -1.83
C GLU A 30 -0.30 11.77 -0.69
N VAL A 31 -0.63 10.48 -0.72
CA VAL A 31 -0.11 9.51 0.27
C VAL A 31 1.42 9.45 0.18
N ALA A 32 1.98 9.35 -1.02
CA ALA A 32 3.43 9.30 -1.22
C ALA A 32 4.13 10.58 -0.73
N LYS A 33 3.57 11.76 -1.04
CA LYS A 33 4.07 13.05 -0.53
C LYS A 33 4.11 13.11 0.99
N ARG A 34 3.07 12.62 1.68
CA ARG A 34 3.02 12.59 3.15
C ARG A 34 4.02 11.61 3.76
N LEU A 35 4.48 10.61 3.00
CA LEU A 35 5.50 9.65 3.42
C LEU A 35 6.93 10.07 3.08
N GLY A 36 7.11 11.08 2.24
CA GLY A 36 8.42 11.44 1.66
C GLY A 36 8.90 10.45 0.60
N GLU A 37 7.97 9.75 -0.06
CA GLU A 37 8.25 8.69 -1.03
C GLU A 37 7.75 9.08 -2.44
N PRO A 38 8.26 8.47 -3.52
CA PRO A 38 7.73 8.67 -4.87
C PRO A 38 6.36 8.03 -5.04
N GLN A 39 5.50 8.55 -5.92
CA GLN A 39 4.16 7.96 -6.18
C GLN A 39 4.25 6.48 -6.61
N SER A 40 5.32 6.10 -7.31
CA SER A 40 5.58 4.70 -7.71
C SER A 40 5.74 3.74 -6.53
N TYR A 41 6.13 4.24 -5.34
CA TYR A 41 6.18 3.46 -4.11
C TYR A 41 4.78 2.95 -3.74
N ILE A 42 3.80 3.84 -3.70
CA ILE A 42 2.40 3.49 -3.41
C ILE A 42 1.79 2.65 -4.52
N SER A 43 2.08 2.98 -5.78
CA SER A 43 1.60 2.20 -6.93
C SER A 43 2.03 0.73 -6.84
N LYS A 44 3.31 0.46 -6.55
CA LYS A 44 3.86 -0.89 -6.45
C LYS A 44 3.32 -1.68 -5.25
N ILE A 45 2.99 -0.98 -4.16
CA ILE A 45 2.31 -1.60 -3.00
C ILE A 45 0.88 -1.98 -3.39
N GLU A 46 0.13 -1.07 -4.01
CA GLU A 46 -1.27 -1.30 -4.40
C GLU A 46 -1.41 -2.36 -5.52
N SER A 47 -0.42 -2.49 -6.41
CA SER A 47 -0.38 -3.54 -7.43
C SER A 47 0.13 -4.90 -6.92
N GLY A 48 0.69 -4.94 -5.71
CA GLY A 48 1.30 -6.14 -5.14
C GLY A 48 2.66 -6.51 -5.75
N GLU A 49 3.28 -5.61 -6.52
CA GLU A 49 4.64 -5.76 -7.03
C GLU A 49 5.70 -5.60 -5.93
N ARG A 50 5.36 -4.89 -4.85
CA ARG A 50 6.24 -4.66 -3.70
C ARG A 50 5.60 -5.19 -2.42
N ARG A 51 6.39 -5.91 -1.62
CA ARG A 51 6.01 -6.27 -0.25
C ARG A 51 5.99 -5.03 0.63
N LEU A 52 5.00 -4.97 1.51
CA LEU A 52 4.90 -3.96 2.56
C LEU A 52 5.20 -4.64 3.89
N ASP A 53 6.18 -4.13 4.63
CA ASP A 53 6.42 -4.60 6.00
C ASP A 53 5.48 -3.91 7.01
N VAL A 54 5.48 -4.38 8.26
CA VAL A 54 4.57 -3.88 9.30
C VAL A 54 4.86 -2.43 9.72
N ILE A 55 6.12 -1.99 9.64
CA ILE A 55 6.52 -0.62 9.99
C ILE A 55 6.11 0.33 8.87
N GLU A 56 6.32 -0.05 7.61
CA GLU A 56 5.85 0.68 6.45
C GLU A 56 4.32 0.79 6.43
N PHE A 57 3.61 -0.31 6.76
CA PHE A 57 2.17 -0.30 6.94
C PHE A 57 1.72 0.70 8.02
N TRP A 58 2.39 0.70 9.17
CA TRP A 58 2.09 1.63 10.24
C TRP A 58 2.31 3.09 9.83
N ARG A 59 3.37 3.38 9.07
CA ARG A 59 3.62 4.72 8.52
C ARG A 59 2.50 5.16 7.58
N ILE A 60 2.00 4.27 6.72
CA ILE A 60 0.86 4.55 5.82
C ILE A 60 -0.43 4.77 6.64
N PHE A 61 -0.66 3.98 7.68
CA PHE A 61 -1.89 4.07 8.49
C PHE A 61 -2.00 5.37 9.29
N LYS A 62 -0.89 6.03 9.61
CA LYS A 62 -0.86 7.31 10.34
C LYS A 62 -1.25 8.53 9.50
N ILE A 63 -1.46 8.36 8.20
CA ILE A 63 -1.72 9.43 7.23
C ILE A 63 -3.20 9.83 7.19
#